data_AF-A0A7S2LN28-F1
#
_entry.id   AF-A0A7S2LN28-F1
#
_cell.length_a   1.000
_cell.length_b   1.000
_cell.length_c   1.000
_cell.angle_alpha   90.00
_cell.angle_beta   90.00
_cell.angle_gamma   90.00
#
_symmetry.space_group_name_H-M   'P 1'
#
loop_
_entity.id
_entity.type
_entity.pdbx_description
1 polymer ?
#
loop_
_entity_poly.entity_id
_entity_poly.type
_entity_poly.pdbx_seq_one_letter_code
_entity_poly.pdbx_strand_id
1 'polypeptide(L)'
;KAIVADVPPERLTASFCSVLPLSAEQFCVVRMLPAILWRLEFVAMVHELRDAAESAFRAAALPSLGEALTHALVLSLPFEIGGRGVFHYERLEFLGDAALKFFAVAQAAAAAPKAAEGELSKASQQLQTNKWLRRCAKDIGLLDYLLARAYTPKESLTNL
;
A
#
# COMPACT_ATOMS: atom_id res chain seq x y z
N LYS A 1 26.59 12.64 -6.93
CA LYS A 1 27.18 12.05 -8.16
C LYS A 1 28.09 10.91 -7.74
N ALA A 2 27.55 9.70 -7.59
CA ALA A 2 28.37 8.52 -7.39
C ALA A 2 28.94 8.13 -8.76
N ILE A 3 30.26 8.02 -8.84
CA ILE A 3 30.97 7.51 -10.01
C ILE A 3 30.59 6.03 -10.07
N VAL A 4 29.75 5.64 -11.03
CA VAL A 4 29.55 4.24 -11.38
C VAL A 4 30.91 3.77 -11.85
N ALA A 5 31.58 2.93 -11.05
CA ALA A 5 32.82 2.30 -11.47
C ALA A 5 32.53 1.58 -12.79
N ASP A 6 33.35 1.86 -13.80
CA ASP A 6 33.28 1.24 -15.12
C ASP A 6 33.70 -0.23 -14.97
N VAL A 7 32.76 -1.07 -14.53
CA VAL A 7 32.98 -2.51 -14.39
C VAL A 7 33.16 -3.04 -15.82
N PRO A 8 34.31 -3.64 -16.15
CA PRO A 8 34.54 -4.14 -17.50
C PRO A 8 33.46 -5.18 -17.84
N PRO A 9 32.95 -5.19 -19.09
CA PRO A 9 31.89 -6.10 -19.48
C PRO A 9 32.34 -7.55 -19.25
N GLU A 10 31.50 -8.31 -18.56
CA GLU A 10 31.75 -9.72 -18.29
C GLU A 10 31.82 -10.48 -19.63
N ARG A 11 32.96 -11.11 -19.90
CA ARG A 11 33.15 -11.87 -21.14
C ARG A 11 32.46 -13.22 -21.00
N LEU A 12 31.34 -13.39 -21.67
CA LEU A 12 30.63 -14.66 -21.76
C LEU A 12 31.22 -15.52 -22.89
N THR A 13 31.40 -16.82 -22.63
CA THR A 13 31.83 -17.75 -23.69
C THR A 13 30.61 -18.17 -24.50
N ALA A 14 30.66 -17.99 -25.83
CA ALA A 14 29.51 -18.25 -26.70
C ALA A 14 28.95 -19.67 -26.59
N SER A 15 29.76 -20.67 -26.23
CA SER A 15 29.31 -22.05 -25.99
C SER A 15 28.32 -22.19 -24.83
N PHE A 16 28.25 -21.20 -23.93
CA PHE A 16 27.30 -21.16 -22.82
C PHE A 16 26.13 -20.20 -23.07
N CYS A 17 26.01 -19.62 -24.26
CA CYS A 17 24.97 -18.65 -24.60
C CYS A 17 23.98 -19.23 -25.61
N SER A 18 22.69 -19.00 -25.38
CA SER A 18 21.62 -19.27 -26.35
C SER A 18 21.01 -17.95 -26.84
N VAL A 19 20.77 -17.84 -28.15
CA VAL A 19 20.07 -16.68 -28.72
C VAL A 19 18.58 -16.81 -28.40
N LEU A 20 18.04 -15.83 -27.68
CA LEU A 20 16.60 -15.70 -27.49
C LEU A 20 15.94 -15.30 -28.81
N PRO A 21 14.78 -15.88 -29.17
CA PRO A 21 14.05 -15.51 -30.38
C PRO A 21 13.27 -14.20 -30.18
N LEU A 22 13.91 -13.17 -29.62
CA LEU A 22 13.35 -11.87 -29.34
C LEU A 22 14.26 -10.79 -29.92
N SER A 23 13.67 -9.79 -30.57
CA SER A 23 14.40 -8.56 -30.89
C SER A 23 14.72 -7.80 -29.60
N ALA A 24 15.71 -6.89 -29.67
CA ALA A 24 16.03 -6.01 -28.55
C ALA A 24 14.79 -5.21 -28.08
N GLU A 25 13.97 -4.72 -29.02
CA GLU A 25 12.73 -3.99 -28.71
C GLU A 25 11.73 -4.86 -27.93
N GLN A 26 11.52 -6.11 -28.36
CA GLN A 26 10.64 -7.04 -27.68
C GLN A 26 11.15 -7.36 -26.27
N PHE A 27 12.46 -7.53 -26.12
CA PHE A 27 13.08 -7.76 -24.81
C PHE A 27 12.86 -6.58 -23.85
N CYS A 28 12.98 -5.34 -24.34
CA CYS A 28 12.68 -4.14 -23.55
C CYS A 28 11.25 -4.13 -23.03
N VAL A 29 10.26 -4.48 -23.86
CA VAL A 29 8.85 -4.56 -23.47
C VAL A 29 8.63 -5.67 -22.43
N VAL A 30 9.17 -6.88 -22.68
CA VAL A 30 9.05 -8.01 -21.75
C VAL A 30 9.65 -7.67 -20.39
N ARG A 31 10.69 -6.85 -20.34
CA ARG A 31 11.31 -6.41 -19.08
C ARG A 31 10.41 -5.50 -18.24
N MET A 32 9.38 -4.88 -18.83
CA MET A 32 8.35 -4.14 -18.08
C MET A 32 7.31 -5.06 -17.44
N LEU A 33 7.17 -6.30 -17.93
CA LEU A 33 6.11 -7.22 -17.52
C LEU A 33 6.06 -7.47 -16.01
N PRO A 34 7.17 -7.72 -15.29
CA PRO A 34 7.09 -7.97 -13.85
C PRO A 34 6.57 -6.75 -13.07
N ALA A 35 6.88 -5.54 -13.55
CA ALA A 35 6.36 -4.31 -12.96
C ALA A 35 4.85 -4.15 -13.26
N ILE A 36 4.37 -4.57 -14.43
CA ILE A 36 2.95 -4.57 -14.77
C ILE A 36 2.19 -5.61 -13.94
N LEU A 37 2.73 -6.83 -13.82
CA LEU A 37 2.13 -7.92 -13.05
C LEU A 37 2.01 -7.55 -11.57
N TRP A 38 3.06 -7.00 -10.97
CA TRP A 38 3.02 -6.51 -9.60
C TRP A 38 1.91 -5.46 -9.37
N ARG A 39 1.62 -4.62 -10.38
CA ARG A 39 0.52 -3.65 -10.31
C ARG A 39 -0.85 -4.32 -10.41
N LEU A 40 -1.01 -5.28 -11.32
CA LEU A 40 -2.26 -6.02 -11.48
C LEU A 40 -2.58 -6.85 -10.24
N GLU A 41 -1.56 -7.44 -9.62
CA GLU A 41 -1.66 -8.16 -8.35
C GLU A 41 -2.21 -7.24 -7.25
N PHE A 42 -1.66 -6.03 -7.09
CA PHE A 42 -2.18 -5.09 -6.11
C PHE A 42 -3.63 -4.68 -6.36
N VAL A 43 -4.01 -4.41 -7.62
CA VAL A 43 -5.41 -4.09 -7.95
C VAL A 43 -6.33 -5.27 -7.62
N ALA A 44 -5.93 -6.49 -7.98
CA ALA A 44 -6.70 -7.69 -7.64
C ALA A 44 -6.85 -7.87 -6.13
N MET A 45 -5.79 -7.64 -5.36
CA MET A 45 -5.81 -7.65 -3.89
C MET A 45 -6.81 -6.64 -3.30
N VAL A 46 -6.86 -5.42 -3.85
CA VAL A 46 -7.82 -4.38 -3.40
C VAL A 46 -9.27 -4.82 -3.67
N HIS A 47 -9.53 -5.45 -4.82
CA HIS A 47 -10.85 -6.01 -5.14
C HIS A 47 -11.22 -7.15 -4.20
N GLU A 48 -10.28 -8.07 -3.98
CA GLU A 48 -10.48 -9.21 -3.08
C GLU A 48 -10.80 -8.75 -1.65
N LEU A 49 -10.07 -7.77 -1.10
CA LEU A 49 -10.37 -7.20 0.21
C LEU A 49 -11.77 -6.59 0.27
N ARG A 50 -12.17 -5.85 -0.78
CA ARG A 50 -13.49 -5.21 -0.83
C ARG A 50 -14.61 -6.24 -0.81
N ASP A 51 -14.42 -7.37 -1.47
CA ASP A 51 -15.39 -8.46 -1.53
C ASP A 51 -15.37 -9.30 -0.24
N ALA A 52 -14.19 -9.59 0.32
CA ALA A 52 -14.03 -10.35 1.56
C ALA A 52 -14.54 -9.61 2.80
N ALA A 53 -14.37 -8.29 2.83
CA ALA A 53 -14.83 -7.40 3.90
C ALA A 53 -15.91 -6.44 3.39
N GLU A 54 -16.90 -6.96 2.65
CA GLU A 54 -17.97 -6.18 2.03
C GLU A 54 -18.69 -5.29 3.06
N SER A 55 -18.96 -5.80 4.27
CA SER A 55 -19.62 -5.03 5.32
C SER A 55 -18.84 -3.78 5.76
N ALA A 56 -17.50 -3.79 5.63
CA ALA A 56 -16.64 -2.67 6.01
C ALA A 56 -16.32 -1.74 4.84
N PHE A 57 -16.11 -2.28 3.64
CA PHE A 57 -15.54 -1.53 2.51
C PHE A 57 -16.45 -1.40 1.28
N ARG A 58 -17.71 -1.87 1.32
CA ARG A 58 -18.64 -1.77 0.18
C ARG A 58 -18.82 -0.35 -0.35
N ALA A 59 -18.90 0.63 0.55
CA ALA A 59 -19.07 2.04 0.21
C ALA A 59 -17.76 2.74 -0.20
N ALA A 60 -16.60 2.11 0.05
CA ALA A 60 -15.32 2.69 -0.30
C ALA A 60 -15.07 2.60 -1.81
N ALA A 61 -14.65 3.72 -2.40
CA ALA A 61 -14.17 3.73 -3.77
C ALA A 61 -12.81 3.01 -3.84
N LEU A 62 -12.62 2.19 -4.88
CA LEU A 62 -11.38 1.42 -5.08
C LEU A 62 -10.10 2.27 -5.04
N PRO A 63 -10.05 3.49 -5.64
CA PRO A 63 -8.85 4.33 -5.55
C PRO A 63 -8.54 4.76 -4.10
N SER A 64 -9.56 5.07 -3.31
CA SER A 64 -9.39 5.44 -1.90
C SER A 64 -8.96 4.26 -1.04
N LEU A 65 -9.48 3.06 -1.33
CA LEU A 65 -9.04 1.84 -0.66
C LEU A 65 -7.58 1.51 -1.03
N GLY A 66 -7.20 1.69 -2.30
CA GLY A 66 -5.82 1.57 -2.74
C GLY A 66 -4.88 2.58 -2.05
N GLU A 67 -5.29 3.85 -1.93
CA GLU A 67 -4.54 4.90 -1.21
C GLU A 67 -4.36 4.52 0.26
N ALA A 68 -5.42 4.06 0.92
CA ALA A 68 -5.40 3.64 2.33
C ALA A 68 -4.49 2.43 2.59
N LEU A 69 -4.32 1.55 1.59
CA LEU A 69 -3.47 0.37 1.67
C LEU A 69 -2.01 0.63 1.26
N THR A 70 -1.66 1.86 0.91
CA THR A 70 -0.34 2.19 0.35
C THR A 70 0.53 2.94 1.35
N HIS A 71 1.67 2.35 1.70
CA HIS A 71 2.65 3.01 2.56
C HIS A 71 3.41 4.14 1.84
N ALA A 72 3.76 5.20 2.58
CA ALA A 72 4.46 6.38 2.06
C ALA A 72 5.74 6.06 1.28
N LEU A 73 6.47 5.02 1.70
CA LEU A 73 7.72 4.57 1.07
C LEU A 73 7.53 3.91 -0.31
N VAL A 74 6.30 3.61 -0.72
CA VAL A 74 6.04 2.91 -1.98
C VAL A 74 6.06 3.84 -3.18
N LEU A 75 5.78 5.14 -2.98
CA LEU A 75 5.96 6.34 -3.85
C LEU A 75 6.23 6.15 -5.37
N SER A 76 5.59 5.17 -5.99
CA SER A 76 5.68 4.81 -7.40
C SER A 76 4.38 4.16 -7.89
N LEU A 77 3.28 4.50 -7.23
CA LEU A 77 1.99 3.83 -7.40
C LEU A 77 1.18 4.27 -8.63
N PRO A 78 0.34 3.37 -9.16
CA PRO A 78 -0.34 3.45 -10.46
C PRO A 78 -1.45 4.51 -10.55
N PHE A 79 -1.73 5.25 -9.47
CA PHE A 79 -2.84 6.20 -9.36
C PHE A 79 -2.38 7.65 -9.20
N GLU A 80 -1.18 8.01 -9.69
CA GLU A 80 -0.90 9.42 -10.01
C GLU A 80 -1.85 9.88 -11.13
N ILE A 81 -3.10 10.12 -10.76
CA ILE A 81 -4.08 10.85 -11.57
C ILE A 81 -3.51 12.26 -11.60
N GLY A 82 -2.91 12.63 -12.74
CA GLY A 82 -2.22 13.89 -12.98
C GLY A 82 -2.75 15.04 -12.12
N GLY A 83 -1.90 15.51 -11.21
CA GLY A 83 -2.15 16.68 -10.36
C GLY A 83 -2.74 16.42 -8.96
N ARG A 84 -3.15 15.19 -8.61
CA ARG A 84 -3.72 14.88 -7.27
C ARG A 84 -2.69 14.37 -6.25
N GLY A 85 -1.70 15.19 -5.92
CA GLY A 85 -0.87 15.00 -4.72
C GLY A 85 -0.24 13.62 -4.55
N VAL A 86 0.27 13.35 -3.34
CA VAL A 86 0.95 12.09 -3.02
C VAL A 86 -0.08 11.00 -2.73
N PHE A 87 0.08 9.81 -3.34
CA PHE A 87 -0.84 8.67 -3.24
C PHE A 87 -0.35 7.67 -2.18
N HIS A 88 -0.71 7.92 -0.92
CA HIS A 88 -0.35 7.12 0.25
C HIS A 88 -1.29 7.42 1.41
N TYR A 89 -1.31 6.55 2.42
CA TYR A 89 -2.36 6.58 3.44
C TYR A 89 -2.35 7.80 4.38
N GLU A 90 -1.30 8.63 4.45
CA GLU A 90 -1.11 9.61 5.53
C GLU A 90 -2.29 10.57 5.71
N ARG A 91 -2.88 11.04 4.60
CA ARG A 91 -4.04 11.95 4.64
C ARG A 91 -5.30 11.23 5.14
N LEU A 92 -5.48 9.97 4.76
CA LEU A 92 -6.59 9.13 5.19
C LEU A 92 -6.41 8.68 6.64
N GLU A 93 -5.19 8.42 7.09
CA GLU A 93 -4.85 8.16 8.49
C GLU A 93 -5.18 9.38 9.36
N PHE A 94 -4.78 10.57 8.94
CA PHE A 94 -5.09 11.80 9.67
C PHE A 94 -6.60 12.02 9.82
N LEU A 95 -7.37 11.84 8.73
CA LEU A 95 -8.83 11.92 8.77
C LEU A 95 -9.43 10.82 9.65
N GLY A 96 -8.92 9.60 9.53
CA GLY A 96 -9.35 8.43 10.29
C GLY A 96 -9.15 8.59 11.79
N ASP A 97 -8.02 9.18 12.21
CA ASP A 97 -7.73 9.46 13.61
C ASP A 97 -8.72 10.46 14.21
N ALA A 98 -9.04 11.54 13.50
CA ALA A 98 -10.04 12.51 13.93
C ALA A 98 -11.45 11.90 14.01
N ALA A 99 -11.85 11.12 13.00
CA ALA A 99 -13.13 10.44 12.99
C ALA A 99 -13.25 9.40 14.11
N LEU A 100 -12.22 8.57 14.30
CA LEU A 100 -12.17 7.56 15.36
C LEU A 100 -12.26 8.21 16.75
N LYS A 101 -11.53 9.31 16.98
CA LYS A 101 -11.63 10.09 18.23
C LYS A 101 -13.06 10.54 18.50
N PHE A 102 -13.72 11.12 17.50
CA PHE A 102 -15.11 11.55 17.64
C PHE A 102 -16.05 10.39 17.98
N PHE A 103 -16.00 9.29 17.23
CA PHE A 103 -16.87 8.13 17.48
C PHE A 103 -16.57 7.46 18.82
N ALA A 104 -15.31 7.36 19.23
CA ALA A 104 -14.95 6.79 20.53
C ALA A 104 -15.51 7.61 21.70
N VAL A 105 -15.49 8.94 21.61
CA VAL A 105 -16.10 9.82 22.62
C VAL A 105 -17.62 9.69 22.61
N ALA A 106 -18.25 9.73 21.43
CA ALA A 106 -19.69 9.58 21.30
C ALA A 106 -20.19 8.23 21.85
N GLN A 107 -19.48 7.14 21.54
CA GLN A 107 -19.79 5.81 22.04
C GLN A 107 -19.63 5.71 23.56
N ALA A 108 -18.56 6.28 24.12
CA ALA A 108 -18.35 6.30 25.57
C ALA A 108 -19.47 7.07 26.29
N ALA A 109 -19.84 8.23 25.78
CA ALA A 109 -20.93 9.05 26.32
C ALA A 109 -22.30 8.35 26.23
N ALA A 110 -22.57 7.66 25.13
CA ALA A 110 -23.80 6.89 24.94
C ALA A 110 -23.86 5.65 25.83
N ALA A 111 -22.74 4.95 26.02
CA ALA A 111 -22.67 3.74 26.83
C ALA A 111 -22.77 4.03 28.34
N ALA A 112 -22.28 5.19 28.80
CA ALA A 112 -22.27 5.55 30.21
C ALA A 112 -22.64 7.04 30.44
N PRO A 113 -23.90 7.44 30.19
CA PRO A 113 -24.31 8.85 30.21
C PRO A 113 -24.23 9.54 31.59
N LYS A 114 -24.07 8.77 32.67
CA LYS A 114 -23.92 9.28 34.05
C LYS A 114 -22.47 9.24 34.55
N ALA A 115 -21.53 8.75 33.75
CA ALA A 115 -20.14 8.64 34.16
C ALA A 115 -19.47 10.02 34.23
N ALA A 116 -18.46 10.14 35.09
CA ALA A 116 -17.69 11.36 35.19
C ALA A 116 -16.79 11.56 33.95
N GLU A 117 -16.42 12.80 33.64
CA GLU A 117 -15.56 13.15 32.50
C GLU A 117 -14.27 12.32 32.44
N GLY A 118 -13.62 12.10 33.59
CA GLY A 118 -12.41 11.30 33.68
C GLY A 118 -12.61 9.83 33.33
N GLU A 119 -13.79 9.27 33.61
CA GLU A 119 -14.14 7.89 33.25
C GLU A 119 -14.46 7.76 31.76
N LEU A 120 -15.20 8.72 31.20
CA LEU A 120 -15.50 8.79 29.77
C LEU A 120 -14.23 8.98 28.92
N SER A 121 -13.28 9.79 29.40
CA SER A 121 -11.98 9.99 28.77
C SER A 121 -11.16 8.70 28.76
N LYS A 122 -11.14 7.96 29.87
CA LYS A 122 -10.45 6.65 29.95
C LYS A 122 -11.10 5.63 29.02
N ALA A 123 -12.43 5.54 29.01
CA ALA A 123 -13.16 4.60 28.17
C ALA A 123 -12.94 4.88 26.67
N SER A 124 -13.00 6.14 26.24
CA SER A 124 -12.75 6.51 24.84
C SER A 124 -11.30 6.28 24.41
N GLN A 125 -10.32 6.55 25.27
CA GLN A 125 -8.91 6.30 24.99
C GLN A 125 -8.60 4.82 24.75
N GLN A 126 -9.27 3.90 25.47
CA GLN A 126 -9.05 2.46 25.29
C GLN A 126 -9.36 2.00 23.85
N LEU A 127 -10.37 2.59 23.22
CA LEU A 127 -10.78 2.31 21.83
C LEU A 127 -9.83 2.89 20.78
N GLN A 128 -8.94 3.81 21.17
CA GLN A 128 -8.03 4.51 20.26
C GLN A 128 -6.59 4.00 20.36
N THR A 129 -6.32 3.01 21.20
CA THR A 129 -4.95 2.51 21.37
C THR A 129 -4.49 1.75 20.12
N ASN A 130 -3.23 1.98 19.71
CA ASN A 130 -2.62 1.27 18.58
C ASN A 130 -2.70 -0.27 18.74
N LYS A 131 -2.65 -0.77 19.98
CA LYS A 131 -2.81 -2.19 20.28
C LYS A 131 -4.21 -2.70 19.91
N TRP A 132 -5.24 -1.94 20.25
CA TRP A 132 -6.63 -2.27 19.92
C TRP A 132 -6.87 -2.15 18.42
N LEU A 133 -6.42 -1.06 17.78
CA LEU A 133 -6.56 -0.86 16.34
C LEU A 133 -5.84 -1.94 15.52
N ARG A 134 -4.64 -2.34 15.95
CA ARG A 134 -3.92 -3.46 15.32
C ARG A 134 -4.68 -4.78 15.46
N ARG A 135 -5.35 -5.00 16.60
CA ARG A 135 -6.18 -6.19 16.80
C ARG A 135 -7.36 -6.20 15.83
N CYS A 136 -8.09 -5.09 15.73
CA CYS A 136 -9.18 -4.93 14.77
C CYS A 136 -8.72 -5.11 13.32
N ALA A 137 -7.59 -4.52 12.94
CA ALA A 137 -7.02 -4.70 11.61
C ALA A 137 -6.69 -6.17 11.30
N LYS A 138 -6.20 -6.92 12.29
CA LYS A 138 -5.96 -8.36 12.16
C LYS A 138 -7.27 -9.14 12.03
N ASP A 139 -8.29 -8.81 12.82
CA ASP A 139 -9.58 -9.50 12.79
C ASP A 139 -10.33 -9.28 11.47
N ILE A 140 -10.09 -8.16 10.78
CA ILE A 140 -10.61 -7.86 9.44
C ILE A 140 -9.71 -8.44 8.32
N GLY A 141 -8.53 -8.97 8.64
CA GLY A 141 -7.58 -9.48 7.65
C GLY A 141 -6.84 -8.41 6.84
N LEU A 142 -6.84 -7.15 7.29
CA LEU A 142 -6.32 -6.01 6.53
C LEU A 142 -4.80 -6.07 6.29
N LEU A 143 -4.06 -6.74 7.18
CA LEU A 143 -2.60 -6.75 7.16
C LEU A 143 -2.01 -7.42 5.92
N ASP A 144 -2.71 -8.39 5.34
CA ASP A 144 -2.26 -9.15 4.16
C ASP A 144 -2.40 -8.34 2.86
N TYR A 145 -3.20 -7.27 2.90
CA TYR A 145 -3.48 -6.41 1.75
C TYR A 145 -2.64 -5.11 1.74
N LEU A 146 -1.80 -4.88 2.75
CA LEU A 146 -1.01 -3.66 2.89
C LEU A 146 0.20 -3.67 1.95
N LEU A 147 0.29 -2.65 1.10
CA LEU A 147 1.44 -2.44 0.24
C LEU A 147 2.50 -1.62 0.97
N ALA A 148 3.42 -2.31 1.64
CA ALA A 148 4.49 -1.72 2.44
C ALA A 148 5.83 -1.56 1.69
N ARG A 149 6.01 -2.27 0.57
CA ARG A 149 7.29 -2.32 -0.17
C ARG A 149 7.08 -1.96 -1.63
N ALA A 150 7.94 -1.08 -2.15
CA ALA A 150 7.99 -0.77 -3.57
C ALA A 150 8.52 -1.95 -4.39
N TYR A 151 8.05 -2.06 -5.63
CA TYR A 151 8.66 -2.94 -6.61
C TYR A 151 10.07 -2.46 -6.95
N THR A 152 11.08 -3.28 -6.65
CA THR A 152 12.47 -3.01 -7.03
C THR A 152 12.88 -3.95 -8.16
N PRO A 153 13.03 -3.45 -9.41
CA PRO A 153 13.54 -4.26 -10.50
C PRO A 153 14.97 -4.71 -10.18
N LYS A 154 15.29 -5.97 -10.49
CA LYS A 154 16.64 -6.53 -10.27
C LYS A 154 17.71 -5.88 -11.15
N GLU A 155 17.31 -5.28 -12.27
CA GLU A 155 18.20 -4.68 -13.25
C GLU A 155 17.79 -3.24 -13.57
N SER A 156 18.76 -2.32 -13.63
CA SER A 156 18.51 -0.90 -13.93
C SER A 156 18.11 -0.71 -15.39
N LEU A 157 16.93 -0.14 -15.63
CA LEU A 157 16.40 0.18 -16.98
C LEU A 157 17.05 1.44 -17.57
N THR A 158 17.95 2.10 -16.84
CA THR A 158 18.57 3.38 -17.23
C THR A 158 19.60 3.27 -18.34
N ASN A 159 20.00 2.05 -18.71
CA ASN A 159 21.04 1.79 -19.72
C ASN A 159 20.45 1.26 -21.03
N LEU A 160 19.21 1.67 -21.36
CA LEU A 160 18.60 1.43 -22.67
C LEU A 160 19.09 2.47 -23.69
#